data_AF-A0A3D5S257-F1
#
_entry.id   AF-A0A3D5S257-F1
#
_cell.length_a   1.000
_cell.length_b   1.000
_cell.length_c   1.000
_cell.angle_alpha   90.00
_cell.angle_beta   90.00
_cell.angle_gamma   90.00
#
_symmetry.space_group_name_H-M   'P 1'
#
loop_
_entity.id
_entity.type
_entity.pdbx_description
1 polymer ?
#
loop_
_entity_poly.entity_id
_entity_poly.type
_entity_poly.pdbx_seq_one_letter_code
_entity_poly.pdbx_strand_id
1 'polypeptide(L)'
;MDQLSTAFTLLGIGMITVFVVLSLVVITGNILIRTVNRFIPEEVSVQPPSSSDDSGAIAAITAAVEIVTQGQGRITNIQRKN
;
A
#
# COMPACT_ATOMS: atom_id res chain seq x y z
N MET A 1 -39.96 3.03 37.67
CA MET A 1 -39.13 4.16 37.22
C MET A 1 -37.94 3.63 36.41
N ASP A 2 -38.15 2.69 35.47
CA ASP A 2 -37.07 1.80 35.02
C ASP A 2 -37.00 1.58 33.50
N GLN A 3 -38.00 2.03 32.74
CA GLN A 3 -38.03 1.82 31.28
C GLN A 3 -37.07 2.76 30.54
N LEU A 4 -36.90 3.98 31.07
CA LEU A 4 -36.08 5.00 30.44
C LEU A 4 -34.57 4.70 30.60
N SER A 5 -34.16 4.20 31.78
CA SER A 5 -32.80 3.68 31.99
C SER A 5 -32.52 2.44 31.12
N THR A 6 -33.46 1.51 31.06
CA THR A 6 -33.35 0.31 30.21
C THR A 6 -33.22 0.68 28.73
N ALA A 7 -34.00 1.65 28.24
CA ALA A 7 -33.92 2.12 26.86
C ALA A 7 -32.54 2.73 26.54
N PHE A 8 -31.98 3.55 27.43
CA PHE A 8 -30.64 4.10 27.25
C PHE A 8 -29.56 3.02 27.27
N THR A 9 -29.68 1.99 28.12
CA THR A 9 -28.77 0.85 28.13
C THR A 9 -28.81 0.08 26.80
N LEU A 10 -30.01 -0.22 26.29
CA LEU A 10 -30.18 -0.90 25.00
C LEU A 10 -29.63 -0.07 23.82
N LEU A 11 -29.86 1.25 23.83
CA LEU A 11 -29.29 2.16 22.84
C LEU A 11 -27.76 2.14 22.87
N GLY A 12 -27.17 2.23 24.07
CA GLY A 12 -25.73 2.18 24.25
C GLY A 12 -25.13 0.86 23.75
N ILE A 13 -25.74 -0.27 24.09
CA ILE A 13 -25.32 -1.59 23.62
C ILE A 13 -25.41 -1.67 22.09
N GLY A 14 -26.49 -1.19 21.49
CA GLY A 14 -26.66 -1.17 20.03
C GLY A 14 -25.54 -0.39 19.33
N MET A 15 -25.20 0.80 19.83
CA MET A 15 -24.14 1.61 19.24
C MET A 15 -22.75 0.98 19.43
N ILE A 16 -22.46 0.46 20.62
CA ILE A 16 -21.17 -0.15 20.94
C ILE A 16 -20.96 -1.41 20.09
N THR A 17 -21.96 -2.30 20.02
CA THR A 17 -21.83 -3.57 19.26
C THR A 17 -21.63 -3.32 17.78
N VAL A 18 -22.38 -2.38 17.17
CA VAL A 18 -22.19 -2.01 15.78
C VAL A 18 -20.79 -1.44 15.55
N PHE A 19 -20.31 -0.54 16.43
CA PHE A 19 -18.97 0.02 16.32
C PHE A 19 -17.88 -1.05 16.40
N VAL A 20 -18.01 -2.01 17.33
CA VAL A 20 -17.06 -3.12 17.50
C VAL A 20 -17.03 -4.02 16.25
N VAL A 21 -18.19 -4.40 15.71
CA VAL A 21 -18.26 -5.24 14.51
C VAL A 21 -17.66 -4.53 13.31
N LEU A 22 -17.99 -3.26 13.08
CA LEU A 22 -17.43 -2.48 11.98
C LEU A 22 -15.91 -2.33 12.10
N SER A 23 -15.42 -2.00 13.31
CA SER A 23 -13.99 -1.89 13.58
C SER A 23 -13.25 -3.20 13.30
N LEU A 24 -13.80 -4.33 13.73
CA LEU A 24 -13.24 -5.65 13.48
C LEU A 24 -13.14 -5.95 11.97
N VAL A 25 -14.20 -5.69 11.22
CA VAL A 25 -14.23 -5.90 9.76
C VAL A 25 -13.21 -5.01 9.05
N VAL A 26 -13.11 -3.74 9.43
CA VAL A 26 -12.16 -2.79 8.82
C VAL A 26 -10.71 -3.19 9.11
N ILE A 27 -10.40 -3.54 10.36
CA ILE A 27 -9.05 -3.96 10.75
C ILE A 27 -8.67 -5.25 10.01
N THR A 28 -9.57 -6.24 9.99
CA THR A 28 -9.33 -7.52 9.31
C THR A 28 -9.16 -7.32 7.80
N GLY A 29 -10.00 -6.50 7.17
CA GLY A 29 -9.88 -6.15 5.77
C GLY A 29 -8.56 -5.46 5.45
N ASN A 30 -8.14 -4.50 6.28
CA ASN A 30 -6.86 -3.81 6.11
C ASN A 30 -5.66 -4.76 6.28
N ILE A 31 -5.67 -5.63 7.30
CA ILE A 31 -4.64 -6.65 7.49
C ILE A 31 -4.60 -7.60 6.30
N LEU A 32 -5.75 -8.04 5.79
CA LEU A 32 -5.83 -8.93 4.64
C LEU A 32 -5.23 -8.25 3.41
N ILE A 33 -5.62 -7.00 3.11
CA ILE A 33 -5.07 -6.19 2.01
C ILE A 33 -3.56 -6.07 2.14
N ARG A 34 -3.05 -5.76 3.34
CA ARG A 34 -1.61 -5.61 3.59
C ARG A 34 -0.85 -6.92 3.40
N THR A 35 -1.47 -8.02 3.82
CA THR A 35 -0.91 -9.36 3.73
C THR A 35 -0.84 -9.83 2.28
N VAL A 36 -1.94 -9.69 1.53
CA VAL A 36 -1.95 -10.06 0.11
C VAL A 36 -1.05 -9.14 -0.72
N ASN A 37 -1.01 -7.83 -0.46
CA ASN A 37 -0.09 -6.89 -1.11
C ASN A 37 1.38 -7.15 -0.75
N ARG A 38 1.65 -7.88 0.34
CA ARG A 38 3.00 -8.32 0.71
C ARG A 38 3.37 -9.65 0.05
N PHE A 39 2.41 -10.57 -0.11
CA PHE A 39 2.65 -11.90 -0.68
C PHE A 39 2.63 -11.92 -2.20
N ILE A 40 1.73 -11.14 -2.79
CA ILE A 40 1.74 -10.74 -4.18
C ILE A 40 2.02 -9.25 -4.09
N PRO A 41 3.30 -8.83 -3.93
CA PRO A 41 3.63 -7.47 -4.31
C PRO A 41 3.12 -7.36 -5.73
N GLU A 42 2.01 -6.64 -5.91
CA GLU A 42 1.61 -6.19 -7.22
C GLU A 42 2.87 -5.50 -7.68
N GLU A 43 3.56 -6.15 -8.61
CA GLU A 43 4.72 -5.60 -9.23
C GLU A 43 4.15 -4.29 -9.72
N VAL A 44 4.50 -3.19 -9.03
CA VAL A 44 4.62 -1.91 -9.69
C VAL A 44 5.69 -2.23 -10.70
N SER A 45 5.23 -2.86 -11.79
CA SER A 45 5.95 -3.30 -12.94
C SER A 45 6.20 -1.97 -13.58
N VAL A 46 7.23 -1.35 -13.04
CA VAL A 46 8.14 -0.55 -13.81
C VAL A 46 8.65 -1.53 -14.85
N GLN A 47 7.83 -1.77 -15.86
CA GLN A 47 8.10 -2.66 -16.95
C GLN A 47 9.43 -2.19 -17.51
N PRO A 48 10.53 -2.95 -17.38
CA PRO A 48 11.75 -2.56 -18.04
C PRO A 48 11.43 -2.63 -19.53
N PRO A 49 11.52 -1.54 -20.30
CA PRO A 49 11.36 -1.64 -21.72
C PRO A 49 12.47 -2.57 -22.22
N SER A 50 12.03 -3.67 -22.81
CA SER A 50 12.85 -4.59 -23.58
C SER A 50 13.55 -3.81 -24.69
N SER A 51 14.85 -3.54 -24.53
CA SER A 51 15.73 -3.23 -25.65
C SER A 51 17.17 -3.61 -25.29
N SER A 52 17.57 -4.69 -25.93
CA SER A 52 18.73 -5.54 -25.70
C SER A 52 20.02 -5.02 -26.34
N ASP A 53 20.48 -3.79 -26.05
CA ASP A 53 21.82 -3.35 -26.49
C ASP A 53 22.54 -2.34 -25.56
N ASP A 54 21.88 -1.80 -24.52
CA ASP A 54 22.43 -0.70 -23.69
C ASP A 54 22.78 -1.11 -22.26
N SER A 55 23.13 -2.37 -21.99
CA SER A 55 23.42 -2.81 -20.62
C SER A 55 24.49 -1.96 -19.93
N GLY A 56 25.49 -1.46 -20.67
CA GLY A 56 26.52 -0.57 -20.13
C GLY A 56 25.99 0.84 -19.82
N ALA A 57 25.15 1.40 -20.69
CA ALA A 57 24.58 2.73 -20.49
C ALA A 57 23.57 2.74 -19.33
N ILE A 58 22.74 1.71 -19.21
CA ILE A 58 21.78 1.57 -18.12
C ILE A 58 22.50 1.41 -16.77
N ALA A 59 23.59 0.64 -16.71
CA ALA A 59 24.40 0.50 -15.50
C ALA A 59 25.05 1.82 -15.07
N ALA A 60 25.59 2.60 -16.03
CA ALA A 60 26.17 3.91 -15.75
C ALA A 60 25.13 4.92 -15.24
N ILE A 61 23.93 4.93 -15.83
CA ILE A 61 22.81 5.77 -15.37
C ILE A 61 22.40 5.37 -13.95
N THR A 62 22.32 4.07 -13.67
CA THR A 62 21.98 3.54 -12.33
C THR A 62 22.98 4.00 -11.28
N ALA A 63 24.28 3.86 -11.54
CA ALA A 63 25.33 4.31 -10.63
C ALA A 63 25.31 5.83 -10.42
N ALA A 64 25.09 6.61 -11.49
CA ALA A 64 25.00 8.06 -11.38
C ALA A 64 23.80 8.50 -10.54
N VAL A 65 22.64 7.87 -10.73
CA VAL A 65 21.43 8.16 -9.94
C VAL A 65 21.65 7.77 -8.48
N GLU A 66 22.27 6.63 -8.20
CA GLU A 66 22.59 6.22 -6.83
C GLU A 66 23.51 7.22 -6.11
N ILE A 67 24.55 7.70 -6.79
CA ILE A 67 25.48 8.71 -6.25
C ILE A 67 24.77 10.04 -6.01
N VAL A 68 23.98 10.51 -6.97
CA VAL A 68 23.30 11.81 -6.89
C VAL A 68 22.18 11.80 -5.87
N THR A 69 21.46 10.69 -5.75
CA THR A 69 20.30 10.55 -4.86
C THR A 69 20.64 9.90 -3.52
N GLN A 70 21.91 9.59 -3.27
CA GLN A 70 22.38 8.89 -2.06
C GLN A 70 21.58 7.60 -1.80
N GLY A 71 21.25 6.87 -2.87
CA GLY A 71 20.47 5.63 -2.82
C GLY A 71 18.96 5.79 -2.59
N GLN A 72 18.41 7.02 -2.57
CA GLN A 72 16.98 7.26 -2.40
C GLN A 72 16.19 7.27 -3.73
N GLY A 73 16.88 7.43 -4.86
CA GLY A 73 16.27 7.54 -6.19
C GLY A 73 16.06 6.18 -6.85
N ARG A 74 14.86 5.96 -7.40
CA ARG A 74 14.51 4.75 -8.18
C ARG A 74 14.22 5.12 -9.63
N ILE A 75 14.85 4.42 -10.56
CA ILE A 75 14.65 4.62 -12.00
C ILE A 75 13.32 3.97 -12.39
N THR A 76 12.39 4.79 -12.92
CA THR A 76 11.04 4.35 -13.35
C THR A 76 10.88 4.21 -14.86
N ASN A 77 11.65 4.92 -15.68
CA ASN A 77 11.63 4.70 -17.13
C ASN A 77 12.93 5.26 -17.73
N ILE A 78 13.45 4.57 -18.75
CA ILE A 78 14.59 5.03 -19.55
C ILE A 78 14.11 5.15 -20.98
N GLN A 79 14.06 6.37 -21.48
CA GLN A 79 13.61 6.67 -22.84
C GLN A 79 14.72 7.41 -23.59
N ARG A 80 15.11 6.88 -24.75
CA ARG A 80 16.06 7.58 -25.62
C ARG A 80 15.34 8.78 -26.24
N LYS A 81 15.92 9.97 -26.09
CA LYS A 81 15.44 11.18 -26.74
C LYS A 81 15.93 11.17 -28.19
N ASN A 82 14.99 11.12 -29.15
CA ASN A 82 15.27 11.38 -30.57
C ASN A 82 15.53 12.88 -30.80
#